data_AF-A0A4V0ZJ19-F1
#
_entry.id   AF-A0A4V0ZJ19-F1
#
_cell.length_a   1.000
_cell.length_b   1.000
_cell.length_c   1.000
_cell.angle_alpha   90.00
_cell.angle_beta   90.00
_cell.angle_gamma   90.00
#
_symmetry.space_group_name_H-M   'P 1'
#
loop_
_entity.id
_entity.type
_entity.pdbx_description
1 polymer ?
#
loop_
_entity_poly.entity_id
_entity_poly.type
_entity_poly.pdbx_seq_one_letter_code
_entity_poly.pdbx_strand_id
1 'polypeptide(L)'
;MSQQPARVSIREITAFMDAVRAHRNAAFNGSEPRPDAALLAWKSSILDRIAAQTDDTETNAVADEARAELDAVRADAGVGGGR
;
A
#
# COMPACT_ATOMS: atom_id res chain seq x y z
N MET A 1 16.83 8.97 18.90
CA MET A 1 15.98 7.84 19.34
C MET A 1 15.66 7.01 18.11
N SER A 2 16.23 5.81 18.00
CA SER A 2 15.96 4.93 16.86
C SER A 2 14.57 4.34 17.07
N GLN A 3 13.56 4.93 16.44
CA GLN A 3 12.21 4.39 16.44
C GLN A 3 12.25 3.10 15.62
N GLN A 4 12.45 1.95 16.30
CA GLN A 4 12.45 0.67 15.62
C GLN A 4 11.10 0.51 14.91
N PRO A 5 11.10 0.15 13.62
CA PRO A 5 9.86 -0.06 12.88
C PRO A 5 9.04 -1.16 13.56
N ALA A 6 7.75 -0.88 13.80
CA ALA A 6 6.85 -1.84 14.41
C ALA A 6 6.80 -3.12 13.56
N ARG A 7 6.87 -4.30 14.18
CA ARG A 7 6.76 -5.55 13.44
C ARG A 7 5.39 -5.70 12.80
N VAL A 8 5.35 -6.24 11.58
CA VAL A 8 4.10 -6.61 10.91
C VAL A 8 3.55 -7.89 11.57
N SER A 9 2.27 -7.88 11.92
CA SER A 9 1.62 -9.03 12.56
C SER A 9 0.83 -9.86 11.55
N ILE A 10 0.65 -11.16 11.83
CA ILE A 10 -0.18 -12.05 10.99
C ILE A 10 -1.62 -11.50 10.88
N ARG A 11 -2.18 -10.99 11.98
CA ARG A 11 -3.54 -10.41 11.99
C ARG A 11 -3.66 -9.22 11.04
N GLU A 12 -2.63 -8.39 10.99
CA GLU A 12 -2.57 -7.24 10.08
C GLU A 12 -2.50 -7.68 8.62
N ILE A 13 -1.69 -8.71 8.31
CA ILE A 13 -1.62 -9.28 6.95
C ILE A 13 -2.98 -9.85 6.53
N THR A 14 -3.66 -10.60 7.41
CA THR A 14 -5.00 -11.13 7.12
C THR A 14 -5.98 -10.00 6.83
N ALA A 15 -6.00 -8.96 7.66
CA ALA A 15 -6.88 -7.82 7.47
C ALA A 15 -6.60 -7.08 6.14
N PHE A 16 -5.33 -6.96 5.76
CA PHE A 16 -4.95 -6.38 4.47
C PHE A 16 -5.47 -7.23 3.30
N MET A 17 -5.30 -8.55 3.37
CA MET A 17 -5.78 -9.46 2.31
C MET A 17 -7.30 -9.44 2.17
N ASP A 18 -8.03 -9.31 3.29
CA ASP A 18 -9.48 -9.15 3.27
C ASP A 18 -9.90 -7.83 2.61
N ALA A 19 -9.19 -6.73 2.89
CA ALA A 19 -9.42 -5.44 2.24
C ALA A 19 -9.15 -5.49 0.72
N VAL A 20 -8.07 -6.16 0.30
CA VAL A 20 -7.77 -6.39 -1.13
C VAL A 20 -8.89 -7.20 -1.80
N ARG A 21 -9.39 -8.25 -1.14
CA ARG A 21 -10.50 -9.05 -1.66
C ARG A 21 -11.78 -8.22 -1.77
N ALA A 22 -12.10 -7.41 -0.76
CA ALA A 22 -13.26 -6.53 -0.78
C ALA A 22 -13.17 -5.50 -1.92
N HIS A 23 -12.01 -4.87 -2.09
CA HIS A 23 -11.75 -3.92 -3.16
C HIS A 23 -11.94 -4.56 -4.55
N ARG A 24 -11.38 -5.75 -4.76
CA ARG A 24 -11.54 -6.50 -6.02
C ARG A 24 -13.01 -6.87 -6.29
N ASN A 25 -13.75 -7.27 -5.27
CA ASN A 25 -15.17 -7.59 -5.42
C ASN A 25 -15.99 -6.34 -5.75
N ALA A 26 -15.68 -5.20 -5.15
CA ALA A 26 -16.35 -3.93 -5.45
C ALA A 26 -16.11 -3.50 -6.91
N ALA A 27 -14.87 -3.64 -7.40
CA ALA A 27 -14.51 -3.39 -8.80
C ALA A 27 -15.28 -4.30 -9.78
N PHE A 28 -15.47 -5.57 -9.41
CA PHE A 28 -16.21 -6.53 -10.22
C PHE A 28 -17.72 -6.22 -10.29
N ASN A 29 -18.29 -5.62 -9.24
CA ASN A 29 -19.72 -5.33 -9.13
C ASN A 29 -20.14 -4.01 -9.82
N GLY A 30 -19.29 -3.42 -10.66
CA GLY A 30 -19.68 -2.30 -11.53
C GLY A 30 -19.34 -0.90 -10.99
N SER A 31 -18.66 -0.80 -9.85
CA SER A 31 -17.93 0.43 -9.52
C SER A 31 -16.63 0.43 -10.32
N GLU A 32 -16.35 1.49 -11.09
CA GLU A 32 -15.03 1.64 -11.70
C GLU A 32 -13.94 1.45 -10.63
N PRO A 33 -12.94 0.58 -10.84
CA PRO A 33 -11.84 0.41 -9.91
C PRO A 33 -11.01 1.69 -9.92
N ARG A 34 -11.41 2.66 -9.09
CA ARG A 34 -10.56 3.80 -8.82
C ARG A 34 -9.37 3.30 -8.00
N PRO A 35 -8.13 3.70 -8.33
CA PRO A 35 -6.99 3.36 -7.50
C PRO A 35 -7.24 3.82 -6.07
N ASP A 36 -7.31 2.85 -5.15
CA ASP A 36 -7.59 3.11 -3.74
C ASP A 36 -6.29 3.54 -3.04
N ALA A 37 -6.09 4.85 -2.95
CA ALA A 37 -4.94 5.45 -2.31
C ALA A 37 -4.78 5.01 -0.84
N ALA A 38 -5.87 4.68 -0.13
CA ALA A 38 -5.80 4.20 1.24
C ALA A 38 -5.29 2.76 1.30
N LEU A 39 -5.76 1.89 0.38
CA LEU A 39 -5.27 0.53 0.26
C LEU A 39 -3.79 0.48 -0.16
N LEU A 40 -3.38 1.35 -1.10
CA LEU A 40 -1.98 1.49 -1.50
C LEU A 40 -1.10 2.06 -0.38
N ALA A 41 -1.59 3.01 0.40
CA ALA A 41 -0.87 3.51 1.58
C ALA A 41 -0.68 2.42 2.64
N TRP A 42 -1.65 1.52 2.79
CA TRP A 42 -1.50 0.38 3.69
C TRP A 42 -0.49 -0.64 3.16
N LYS A 43 -0.54 -0.96 1.86
CA LYS A 43 0.46 -1.81 1.17
C LYS A 43 1.88 -1.26 1.40
N SER A 44 2.11 0.02 1.11
CA SER A 44 3.44 0.63 1.24
C SER A 44 3.93 0.60 2.70
N SER A 45 3.06 0.90 3.67
CA SER A 45 3.39 0.85 5.10
C SER A 45 3.78 -0.55 5.60
N ILE A 46 3.13 -1.60 5.09
CA ILE A 46 3.52 -2.99 5.42
C ILE A 46 4.90 -3.29 4.82
N LEU A 47 5.11 -2.99 3.54
CA LEU A 47 6.35 -3.29 2.84
C LEU A 47 7.54 -2.52 3.42
N ASP A 48 7.37 -1.26 3.79
CA ASP A 48 8.40 -0.45 4.44
C ASP A 48 8.83 -1.01 5.79
N ARG A 49 7.88 -1.51 6.59
CA ARG A 49 8.20 -2.14 7.87
C ARG A 49 8.89 -3.49 7.69
N ILE A 50 8.60 -4.22 6.62
CA ILE A 50 9.32 -5.47 6.29
C ILE A 50 10.74 -5.14 5.82
N ALA A 51 10.88 -4.20 4.88
CA ALA A 51 12.17 -3.74 4.36
C ALA A 51 13.09 -3.23 5.47
N ALA A 52 12.56 -2.46 6.41
CA ALA A 52 13.33 -1.95 7.54
C ALA A 52 13.77 -3.01 8.58
N GLN A 53 13.41 -4.28 8.37
CA GLN A 53 13.84 -5.42 9.18
C GLN A 53 14.76 -6.40 8.43
N THR A 54 15.15 -6.08 7.18
CA THR A 54 16.00 -6.95 6.35
C THR A 54 17.02 -6.14 5.54
N ASP A 55 18.18 -6.72 5.28
CA ASP A 55 19.19 -6.17 4.35
C ASP A 55 19.00 -6.70 2.91
N ASP A 56 17.91 -7.42 2.66
CA ASP A 56 17.60 -7.99 1.35
C ASP A 56 17.28 -6.90 0.32
N THR A 57 18.13 -6.78 -0.70
CA THR A 57 17.99 -5.75 -1.74
C THR A 57 16.72 -5.88 -2.56
N GLU A 58 16.22 -7.10 -2.78
CA GLU A 58 14.97 -7.33 -3.51
C GLU A 58 13.77 -6.80 -2.72
N THR A 59 13.70 -7.08 -1.42
CA THR A 59 12.67 -6.58 -0.52
C THR A 59 12.66 -5.05 -0.46
N ASN A 60 13.83 -4.43 -0.42
CA ASN A 60 13.95 -2.97 -0.43
C ASN A 60 13.45 -2.37 -1.76
N ALA A 61 13.78 -2.98 -2.90
CA ALA A 61 13.29 -2.54 -4.20
C ALA A 61 11.76 -2.62 -4.33
N VAL A 62 11.14 -3.69 -3.82
CA VAL A 62 9.68 -3.85 -3.79
C VAL A 62 9.01 -2.78 -2.92
N ALA A 63 9.61 -2.41 -1.78
CA ALA A 63 9.11 -1.34 -0.95
C ALA A 63 9.22 0.03 -1.63
N ASP A 64 10.32 0.29 -2.32
CA ASP A 64 10.53 1.53 -3.09
C ASP A 64 9.52 1.65 -4.24
N GLU A 65 9.26 0.57 -4.98
CA GLU A 65 8.25 0.53 -6.04
C GLU A 65 6.85 0.82 -5.50
N ALA A 66 6.47 0.21 -4.36
CA ALA A 66 5.19 0.45 -3.74
C ALA A 66 5.01 1.91 -3.26
N ARG A 67 6.09 2.57 -2.82
CA ARG A 67 6.06 4.02 -2.52
C ARG A 67 5.86 4.84 -3.78
N ALA A 68 6.57 4.52 -4.86
CA ALA A 68 6.43 5.22 -6.14
C ALA A 68 5.00 5.09 -6.72
N GLU A 69 4.39 3.91 -6.63
CA GLU A 69 2.99 3.68 -7.02
C GLU A 69 2.03 4.58 -6.23
N LEU A 70 2.20 4.65 -4.90
CA LEU A 70 1.36 5.47 -4.03
C LEU A 70 1.51 6.96 -4.34
N ASP A 71 2.73 7.43 -4.56
CA ASP A 71 3.00 8.82 -4.89
C ASP A 71 2.42 9.20 -6.26
N ALA A 72 2.47 8.29 -7.23
CA ALA A 72 1.82 8.48 -8.53
C ALA A 72 0.30 8.62 -8.39
N VAL A 73 -0.35 7.74 -7.62
CA VAL A 73 -1.81 7.82 -7.37
C VAL A 73 -2.18 9.10 -6.62
N ARG A 74 -1.36 9.53 -5.65
CA ARG A 74 -1.57 10.79 -4.93
C ARG A 74 -1.41 12.02 -5.83
N ALA A 75 -0.42 12.00 -6.72
CA ALA A 75 -0.21 13.06 -7.69
C ALA A 75 -1.41 13.17 -8.65
N ASP A 76 -1.90 12.05 -9.15
CA ASP A 76 -3.07 12.02 -10.06
C ASP A 76 -4.35 12.51 -9.35
N ALA A 77 -4.56 12.12 -8.09
CA ALA A 77 -5.66 12.61 -7.26
C ALA A 77 -5.57 14.13 -6.98
N GLY A 78 -4.36 14.68 -6.86
CA GLY A 78 -4.12 16.12 -6.69
C GLY A 78 -4.37 16.94 -7.96
N VAL A 79 -4.20 16.36 -9.15
CA VAL A 79 -4.40 17.02 -10.44
C VAL A 79 -5.88 17.01 -10.86
N GLY A 80 -6.66 16.01 -10.44
CA GLY A 80 -8.09 15.87 -10.77
C GLY A 80 -9.10 16.62 -9.88
N GLY A 81 -8.65 17.30 -8.82
CA GLY A 81 -9.51 17.93 -7.81
C GLY A 81 -9.94 19.38 -8.09
N GLY A 82 -9.81 19.85 -9.32
CA GLY A 82 -10.15 21.23 -9.72
C GLY A 82 -11.14 21.28 -10.88
N ARG A 83 -12.41 20.93 -10.63
CA ARG A 83 -13.56 21.35 -11.44
C ARG A 83 -14.81 21.45 -10.58
#